data_AF-R9KGF8-F1
#
_entry.id   AF-R9KGF8-F1
#
_cell.length_a   1.000
_cell.length_b   1.000
_cell.length_c   1.000
_cell.angle_alpha   90.00
_cell.angle_beta   90.00
_cell.angle_gamma   90.00
#
_symmetry.space_group_name_H-M   'P 1'
#
loop_
_entity.id
_entity.type
_entity.pdbx_description
1 polymer ?
#
loop_
_entity_poly.entity_id
_entity_poly.type
_entity_poly.pdbx_seq_one_letter_code
_entity_poly.pdbx_strand_id
1 'polypeptide(L)' 'MNFISARYNMYHNGIDITIFDGYILRIDCNKAETGLKTTP' A
#
# COMPACT_ATOMS: atom_id res chain seq x y z
N MET A 1 8.57 -12.49 -15.98
CA MET A 1 8.09 -11.10 -15.88
C MET A 1 7.66 -10.89 -14.44
N ASN A 2 8.37 -10.05 -13.68
CA ASN A 2 8.07 -9.85 -12.27
C ASN A 2 6.89 -8.88 -12.16
N PHE A 3 5.76 -9.36 -11.65
CA PHE A 3 4.55 -8.55 -11.49
C PHE A 3 4.50 -8.01 -10.07
N ILE A 4 4.35 -6.69 -9.95
CA ILE A 4 4.05 -6.01 -8.70
C ILE A 4 2.67 -5.39 -8.87
N SER A 5 1.72 -5.78 -8.02
CA SER A 5 0.40 -5.13 -7.97
C SER A 5 0.16 -4.50 -6.62
N ALA A 6 -0.30 -3.27 -6.63
CA ALA A 6 -0.76 -2.58 -5.43
C ALA A 6 -2.29 -2.42 -5.49
N ARG A 7 -2.97 -2.66 -4.37
CA ARG A 7 -4.40 -2.41 -4.21
C ARG A 7 -4.66 -1.73 -2.88
N TYR A 8 -5.54 -0.74 -2.88
CA TYR A 8 -6.02 -0.16 -1.63
C TYR A 8 -6.99 -1.13 -0.93
N ASN A 9 -6.78 -1.31 0.36
CA ASN A 9 -7.57 -2.14 1.24
C ASN A 9 -8.26 -1.27 2.29
N MET A 10 -9.56 -1.06 2.09
CA MET A 10 -10.40 -0.23 2.96
C MET A 10 -10.55 -0.77 4.38
N TYR A 11 -10.43 -2.10 4.59
CA TYR A 11 -10.58 -2.70 5.93
C TYR A 11 -9.39 -2.44 6.83
N HIS A 12 -8.21 -2.24 6.25
CA HIS A 12 -6.98 -1.97 6.98
C HIS A 12 -6.49 -0.52 6.80
N ASN A 13 -7.25 0.32 6.09
CA ASN A 13 -6.82 1.63 5.60
C ASN A 13 -5.36 1.59 5.12
N GLY A 14 -5.08 0.73 4.14
CA GLY A 14 -3.71 0.42 3.74
C GLY A 14 -3.58 0.00 2.30
N ILE A 15 -2.36 0.02 1.76
CA ILE A 15 -2.06 -0.46 0.42
C ILE A 15 -1.41 -1.84 0.52
N ASP A 16 -2.04 -2.84 -0.09
CA ASP A 16 -1.53 -4.20 -0.23
C ASP A 16 -0.73 -4.32 -1.52
N ILE A 17 0.55 -4.62 -1.39
CA ILE A 17 1.48 -4.84 -2.49
C ILE A 17 1.74 -6.33 -2.58
N THR A 18 1.25 -6.95 -3.64
CA THR A 18 1.54 -8.35 -3.96
C THR A 18 2.75 -8.41 -4.87
N ILE A 19 3.76 -9.18 -4.44
CA ILE A 19 4.96 -9.48 -5.23
C ILE A 19 4.81 -10.91 -5.78
N PHE A 20 5.41 -11.17 -6.94
CA PHE A 20 5.36 -12.46 -7.65
C PHE A 20 5.68 -13.70 -6.79
N ASP A 21 6.47 -13.56 -5.73
CA ASP A 21 6.83 -14.64 -4.80
C ASP A 21 5.75 -14.97 -3.75
N GLY A 22 4.53 -14.43 -3.91
CA GLY A 22 3.41 -14.68 -2.99
C GLY A 22 3.49 -13.89 -1.67
N TYR A 23 4.50 -13.04 -1.53
CA TYR A 23 4.58 -12.09 -0.41
C TYR A 23 3.62 -10.92 -0.63
N ILE A 24 2.91 -10.57 0.45
CA ILE A 24 2.09 -9.36 0.52
C ILE A 24 2.77 -8.41 1.50
N LEU A 25 3.23 -7.27 1.00
CA LEU A 25 3.64 -6.14 1.83
C LEU A 25 2.45 -5.22 2.03
N ARG A 26 2.28 -4.66 3.23
CA ARG A 26 1.21 -3.71 3.53
C ARG A 26 1.79 -2.38 3.98
N ILE A 27 1.36 -1.31 3.33
CA ILE A 27 1.57 0.06 3.79
C ILE A 27 0.35 0.44 4.63
N ASP A 28 0.57 0.83 5.89
CA ASP A 28 -0.47 1.39 6.76
C ASP A 28 -0.64 2.88 6.42
N CYS A 29 -1.77 3.26 5.82
CA CYS A 29 -2.00 4.65 5.42
C CYS A 29 -2.10 5.58 6.63
N ASN A 30 -2.63 5.14 7.77
CA ASN A 30 -2.72 6.00 8.96
C ASN A 30 -1.33 6.45 9.43
N LYS A 31 -0.34 5.56 9.34
CA LYS A 31 1.05 5.88 9.64
C LYS A 31 1.71 6.66 8.52
N ALA A 32 1.49 6.26 7.27
CA ALA A 32 2.13 6.86 6.11
C ALA A 32 1.64 8.29 5.83
N GLU A 33 0.38 8.59 6.16
CA GLU A 33 -0.23 9.92 5.98
C GLU A 33 0.27 10.94 7.00
N THR A 34 0.89 10.49 8.09
CA THR A 34 1.46 11.40 9.10
C THR A 34 2.61 12.20 8.48
N GLY A 35 2.38 13.47 8.18
CA GLY A 35 3.37 14.37 7.58
C GLY A 35 3.29 14.50 6.05
N LEU A 36 2.32 13.85 5.40
CA LEU A 36 2.04 14.12 3.99
C LEU A 36 1.42 15.51 3.83
N LYS A 37 1.96 16.30 2.88
CA LYS A 37 1.34 17.55 2.44
C LYS A 37 0.59 17.29 1.14
N THR A 38 -0.72 17.46 1.18
CA THR A 38 -1.54 17.48 -0.05
C THR A 38 -1.32 18.80 -0.76
N THR A 39 -1.00 18.76 -2.06
CA THR A 39 -1.09 19.94 -2.92
C THR A 39 -2.53 20.09 -3.44
N PRO A 40 -3.05 21.33 -3.57
CA PRO A 40 -4.35 21.57 -4.19
C PRO A 40 -4.47 20.98 -5.61
#